data_AF-A0A177MNH7-F1
#
_entry.id   AF-A0A177MNH7-F1
#
_cell.length_a   1.000
_cell.length_b   1.000
_cell.length_c   1.000
_cell.angle_alpha   90.00
_cell.angle_beta   90.00
_cell.angle_gamma   90.00
#
_symmetry.space_group_name_H-M   'P 1'
#
loop_
_entity.id
_entity.type
_entity.pdbx_description
1 polymer ?
#
loop_
_entity_poly.entity_id
_entity_poly.type
_entity_poly.pdbx_seq_one_letter_code
_entity_poly.pdbx_strand_id
1 'polypeptide(L)'
;MKFIFISSAALALLLFAGQAPAVDGQEVYSNNCAVCHAAMPPKLGDKAAWGPLIKKGGDALAASVINGKGAMPPRAGQPELSDADIGAAVDYMMTQAK
;
A
#
# COMPACT_ATOMS: atom_id res chain seq x y z
N MET A 1 64.52 -2.62 6.22
CA MET A 1 64.04 -1.56 5.31
C MET A 1 62.55 -1.37 5.54
N LYS A 2 62.15 -0.12 5.74
CA LYS A 2 60.79 0.36 6.06
C LYS A 2 59.83 0.04 4.91
N PHE A 3 58.62 -0.42 5.21
CA PHE A 3 57.40 0.07 4.54
C PHE A 3 56.25 0.08 5.55
N ILE A 4 55.97 1.29 6.03
CA ILE A 4 54.77 1.68 6.77
C ILE A 4 53.75 2.11 5.71
N PHE A 5 52.55 1.55 5.70
CA PHE A 5 51.36 2.09 5.05
C PHE A 5 50.22 2.03 6.09
N ILE A 6 49.96 3.13 6.81
CA ILE A 6 48.82 4.07 6.60
C ILE A 6 47.48 3.30 6.66
N SER A 7 46.84 3.16 7.82
CA SER A 7 45.89 4.12 8.44
C SER A 7 44.69 4.50 7.55
N SER A 8 43.52 4.32 8.16
CA SER A 8 42.29 5.12 7.98
C SER A 8 41.15 4.54 7.14
N ALA A 9 39.96 4.80 7.70
CA ALA A 9 38.63 4.83 7.10
C ALA A 9 37.93 3.47 6.93
N ALA A 10 36.66 3.29 7.27
CA ALA A 10 35.68 4.13 7.93
C ALA A 10 34.48 3.21 8.18
N LEU A 11 33.96 3.25 9.40
CA LEU A 11 32.52 3.31 9.70
C LEU A 11 31.57 2.81 8.59
N ALA A 12 31.36 1.48 8.50
CA ALA A 12 30.20 0.92 7.83
C ALA A 12 28.98 0.99 8.78
N LEU A 13 28.46 2.19 9.00
CA LEU A 13 27.17 2.46 9.66
C LEU A 13 26.26 3.21 8.69
N LEU A 14 25.89 2.54 7.60
CA LEU A 14 24.82 2.88 6.68
C LEU A 14 24.39 1.49 6.15
N LEU A 15 23.17 0.98 6.25
CA LEU A 15 21.84 1.58 6.22
C LEU A 15 20.89 0.59 6.92
N PHE A 16 20.45 0.88 8.14
CA PHE A 16 19.13 0.40 8.56
C PHE A 16 18.22 1.62 8.44
N ALA A 17 17.91 1.98 7.20
CA ALA A 17 16.72 2.78 6.94
C ALA A 17 15.56 1.93 7.48
N GLY A 18 14.91 2.43 8.54
CA GLY A 18 13.85 1.72 9.23
C GLY A 18 12.83 1.23 8.22
N GLN A 19 12.78 -0.09 8.02
CA GLN A 19 11.62 -0.72 7.44
C GLN A 19 10.51 -0.49 8.47
N ALA A 20 9.69 0.54 8.25
CA ALA A 20 8.41 0.60 8.93
C ALA A 20 7.74 -0.77 8.70
N PRO A 21 7.15 -1.40 9.74
CA PRO A 21 6.52 -2.69 9.58
C PRO A 21 5.54 -2.60 8.40
N ALA A 22 5.70 -3.50 7.42
CA ALA A 22 4.83 -3.54 6.27
C ALA A 22 3.41 -3.81 6.78
N VAL A 23 2.49 -2.88 6.53
CA VAL A 23 1.08 -3.07 6.87
C VAL A 23 0.51 -4.20 6.02
N ASP A 24 -0.19 -5.15 6.65
CA ASP A 24 -0.85 -6.24 5.94
C ASP A 24 -2.11 -5.73 5.23
N GLY A 25 -1.97 -5.41 3.95
CA GLY A 25 -3.09 -4.96 3.11
C GLY A 25 -4.20 -6.00 2.92
N GLN A 26 -3.89 -7.30 3.01
CA GLN A 26 -4.90 -8.36 2.92
C GLN A 26 -5.76 -8.36 4.17
N GLU A 27 -5.17 -8.18 5.34
CA GLU A 27 -5.90 -8.07 6.60
C GLU A 27 -6.82 -6.84 6.60
N VAL A 28 -6.30 -5.67 6.21
CA VAL A 28 -7.10 -4.44 6.11
C VAL A 28 -8.25 -4.62 5.11
N TYR A 29 -7.99 -5.23 3.94
CA TYR A 29 -9.03 -5.57 2.98
C TYR A 29 -10.12 -6.45 3.60
N SER A 30 -9.72 -7.52 4.28
CA SER A 30 -10.64 -8.51 4.84
C SER A 30 -11.55 -7.89 5.91
N ASN A 31 -10.98 -7.04 6.76
CA ASN A 31 -11.69 -6.43 7.88
C ASN A 31 -12.60 -5.27 7.47
N ASN A 32 -12.25 -4.54 6.40
CA ASN A 32 -12.89 -3.25 6.10
C ASN A 32 -13.44 -3.12 4.68
N CYS A 33 -12.78 -3.69 3.69
CA CYS A 33 -13.11 -3.47 2.27
C CYS A 33 -13.98 -4.58 1.69
N ALA A 34 -13.80 -5.81 2.18
CA ALA A 34 -14.44 -7.03 1.66
C ALA A 34 -15.96 -7.00 1.75
N VAL A 35 -16.51 -6.31 2.77
CA VAL A 35 -17.96 -6.12 2.96
C VAL A 35 -18.66 -5.64 1.69
N CYS A 36 -17.97 -4.80 0.91
CA CYS A 36 -18.46 -4.30 -0.36
C CYS A 36 -17.80 -5.00 -1.55
N HIS A 37 -16.47 -5.05 -1.56
CA HIS A 37 -15.72 -5.44 -2.75
C HIS A 37 -15.64 -6.96 -3.00
N ALA A 38 -16.26 -7.80 -2.15
CA ALA A 38 -16.44 -9.22 -2.44
C ALA A 38 -17.53 -9.48 -3.51
N ALA A 39 -18.54 -8.60 -3.59
CA ALA A 39 -19.70 -8.78 -4.47
C ALA A 39 -20.03 -7.54 -5.31
N MET A 40 -19.64 -6.34 -4.88
CA MET A 40 -19.96 -5.08 -5.54
C MET A 40 -18.77 -4.53 -6.37
N PRO A 41 -19.03 -3.83 -7.48
CA PRO A 41 -17.98 -3.22 -8.28
C PRO A 41 -17.21 -2.10 -7.55
N PRO A 42 -15.90 -1.94 -7.81
CA PRO A 42 -15.03 -2.92 -8.49
C PRO A 42 -14.79 -4.14 -7.59
N LYS A 43 -15.21 -5.33 -8.04
CA LYS A 43 -15.04 -6.57 -7.26
C LYS A 43 -13.56 -6.95 -7.22
N LEU A 44 -13.08 -7.52 -6.11
CA LEU A 44 -11.71 -8.04 -6.03
C LEU A 44 -11.45 -9.05 -7.15
N GLY A 45 -10.33 -8.89 -7.86
CA GLY A 45 -9.92 -9.79 -8.94
C GLY A 45 -10.62 -9.57 -10.29
N ASP A 46 -11.56 -8.63 -10.39
CA ASP A 46 -12.19 -8.29 -11.68
C ASP A 46 -11.24 -7.49 -12.57
N LYS A 47 -10.43 -8.19 -13.36
CA LYS A 47 -9.42 -7.58 -14.24
C LYS A 47 -10.01 -6.56 -15.21
N ALA A 48 -11.24 -6.77 -15.69
CA ALA A 48 -11.89 -5.86 -16.63
C ALA A 48 -12.27 -4.54 -15.95
N ALA A 49 -12.85 -4.60 -14.74
CA ALA A 49 -13.18 -3.41 -13.96
C ALA A 49 -11.92 -2.68 -13.46
N TRP A 50 -10.88 -3.40 -13.06
CA TRP A 50 -9.65 -2.84 -12.48
C TRP A 50 -8.66 -2.30 -13.51
N GLY A 51 -8.64 -2.82 -14.75
CA GLY A 51 -7.74 -2.37 -15.81
C GLY A 51 -7.65 -0.84 -15.98
N PRO A 52 -8.76 -0.09 -16.13
CA PRO A 52 -8.72 1.37 -16.22
C PRO A 52 -8.42 2.07 -14.87
N LEU A 53 -8.69 1.41 -13.74
CA LEU A 53 -8.41 1.97 -12.41
C LEU A 53 -6.92 1.92 -12.09
N ILE A 54 -6.27 0.79 -12.34
CA ILE A 54 -4.83 0.59 -12.11
C ILE A 54 -4.00 1.61 -12.90
N LYS A 55 -4.43 2.01 -14.10
CA LYS A 55 -3.79 3.06 -14.91
C LYS A 55 -3.76 4.44 -14.23
N LYS A 56 -4.60 4.68 -13.22
CA LYS A 56 -4.60 5.94 -12.44
C LYS A 56 -3.50 5.96 -11.37
N GLY A 57 -2.92 4.80 -11.02
CA GLY A 57 -1.92 4.66 -9.97
C GLY A 57 -2.52 4.47 -8.57
N GLY A 58 -1.71 3.89 -7.67
CA GLY A 58 -2.11 3.56 -6.29
C GLY A 58 -2.54 4.78 -5.48
N ASP A 59 -1.76 5.87 -5.53
CA ASP A 59 -2.04 7.09 -4.76
C ASP A 59 -3.40 7.71 -5.10
N ALA A 60 -3.76 7.77 -6.38
CA ALA A 60 -5.06 8.30 -6.80
C ALA A 60 -6.24 7.42 -6.37
N LEU A 61 -6.02 6.11 -6.29
CA LEU A 61 -7.02 5.17 -5.79
C LEU A 61 -7.14 5.26 -4.27
N ALA A 62 -6.03 5.30 -3.54
CA ALA A 62 -6.02 5.53 -2.09
C ALA A 62 -6.70 6.85 -1.72
N ALA A 63 -6.43 7.93 -2.44
CA ALA A 63 -7.11 9.21 -2.25
C ALA A 63 -8.63 9.11 -2.48
N SER A 64 -9.10 8.28 -3.42
CA SER A 64 -10.53 8.04 -3.62
C SER A 64 -11.16 7.29 -2.43
N VAL A 65 -10.41 6.38 -1.81
CA VAL A 65 -10.86 5.65 -0.60
C VAL A 65 -10.90 6.57 0.61
N ILE A 66 -9.84 7.35 0.84
CA ILE A 66 -9.73 8.29 1.96
C ILE A 66 -10.89 9.30 1.93
N ASN A 67 -11.12 9.92 0.77
CA ASN A 67 -12.15 10.95 0.62
C ASN A 67 -13.58 10.39 0.43
N GLY A 68 -13.69 9.09 0.12
CA GLY A 68 -14.94 8.49 -0.33
C GLY A 68 -15.27 8.84 -1.78
N LYS A 69 -16.10 7.99 -2.41
CA LYS A 69 -16.50 8.16 -3.81
C LYS A 69 -17.77 7.41 -4.13
N GLY A 70 -18.82 8.14 -4.54
CA GLY A 70 -20.11 7.55 -4.88
C GLY A 70 -20.69 6.80 -3.68
N ALA A 71 -20.92 5.49 -3.84
CA ALA A 71 -21.42 4.64 -2.76
C ALA A 71 -20.34 4.22 -1.74
N MET A 72 -19.06 4.46 -2.02
CA MET A 72 -17.97 4.16 -1.09
C MET A 72 -17.84 5.28 -0.05
N PRO A 73 -18.08 5.02 1.25
CA PRO A 73 -17.92 6.03 2.29
C PRO A 73 -16.43 6.42 2.46
N PRO A 74 -16.13 7.63 2.99
CA PRO A 74 -14.78 8.04 3.34
C PRO A 74 -14.10 7.03 4.27
N ARG A 75 -12.80 6.77 4.04
CA ARG A 75 -11.98 5.76 4.74
C ARG A 75 -12.65 4.38 4.84
N ALA A 76 -13.38 3.97 3.79
CA ALA A 76 -14.17 2.73 3.78
C ALA A 76 -15.17 2.60 4.95
N GLY A 77 -15.60 3.74 5.54
CA GLY A 77 -16.51 3.77 6.68
C GLY A 77 -15.84 3.56 8.03
N GLN A 78 -14.50 3.51 8.07
CA GLN A 78 -13.71 3.26 9.27
C GLN A 78 -12.74 4.42 9.51
N PRO A 79 -13.14 5.43 10.33
CA PRO A 79 -12.37 6.66 10.52
C PRO A 79 -10.94 6.45 11.05
N GLU A 80 -10.72 5.35 11.77
CA GLU A 80 -9.43 5.03 12.41
C GLU A 80 -8.41 4.39 11.45
N LEU A 81 -8.81 3.98 10.24
CA LEU A 81 -7.85 3.47 9.26
C LEU A 81 -6.86 4.57 8.91
N SER A 82 -5.56 4.28 9.04
CA SER A 82 -4.53 5.22 8.61
C SER A 82 -4.43 5.26 7.08
N ASP A 83 -3.79 6.30 6.55
CA ASP A 83 -3.54 6.39 5.11
C ASP A 83 -2.63 5.24 4.62
N ALA A 84 -1.75 4.74 5.50
CA ALA A 84 -0.91 3.59 5.23
C ALA A 84 -1.72 2.29 5.13
N ASP A 85 -2.70 2.09 6.01
CA ASP A 85 -3.62 0.93 5.95
C ASP A 85 -4.43 0.94 4.66
N ILE A 86 -4.96 2.11 4.28
CA ILE A 86 -5.72 2.28 3.05
C ILE A 86 -4.83 2.03 1.83
N GLY A 87 -3.61 2.57 1.81
CA GLY A 87 -2.64 2.34 0.74
C GLY A 87 -2.32 0.85 0.57
N ALA A 88 -2.02 0.15 1.66
CA ALA A 88 -1.73 -1.27 1.64
C ALA A 88 -2.91 -2.11 1.14
N ALA A 89 -4.14 -1.78 1.55
CA ALA A 89 -5.34 -2.45 1.07
C ALA A 89 -5.57 -2.21 -0.43
N VAL A 90 -5.36 -0.99 -0.91
CA VAL A 90 -5.46 -0.64 -2.35
C VAL A 90 -4.43 -1.43 -3.16
N ASP A 91 -3.18 -1.48 -2.70
CA ASP A 91 -2.11 -2.24 -3.37
C ASP A 91 -2.42 -3.74 -3.42
N TYR A 92 -2.95 -4.30 -2.33
CA TYR A 92 -3.44 -5.68 -2.30
C TYR A 92 -4.52 -5.89 -3.37
N MET A 93 -5.57 -5.06 -3.38
CA MET A 93 -6.68 -5.19 -4.34
C MET A 93 -6.24 -5.05 -5.79
N MET A 94 -5.34 -4.09 -6.07
CA MET A 94 -4.75 -3.91 -7.40
C MET A 94 -3.96 -5.15 -7.82
N THR A 95 -3.19 -5.75 -6.90
CA THR A 95 -2.38 -6.94 -7.17
C THR A 95 -3.23 -8.16 -7.48
N GLN A 96 -4.36 -8.33 -6.78
CA GLN A 96 -5.31 -9.42 -7.08
C GLN A 96 -5.99 -9.27 -8.46
N ALA A 97 -5.97 -8.08 -9.06
CA ALA A 97 -6.64 -7.77 -10.31
C ALA A 97 -5.71 -7.50 -11.51
N LYS A 98 -4.39 -7.68 -11.34
CA LYS A 98 -3.41 -7.75 -12.44
C LYS A 98 -3.49 -9.12 -13.10
#